data_AF-A0A2S5Z7K2-F1
#
_entry.id   AF-A0A2S5Z7K2-F1
#
_cell.length_a   1.000
_cell.length_b   1.000
_cell.length_c   1.000
_cell.angle_alpha   90.00
_cell.angle_beta   90.00
_cell.angle_gamma   90.00
#
_symmetry.space_group_name_H-M   'P 1'
#
loop_
_entity.id
_entity.type
_entity.pdbx_description
1 polymer ?
#
loop_
_entity_poly.entity_id
_entity_poly.type
_entity_poly.pdbx_seq_one_letter_code
_entity_poly.pdbx_strand_id
1 'polypeptide(L)'
;MNDLGGESLESLRAKIERSFGQCLLQLQRYELGLKRFLSTTVIRGNTETLEAHQEARKAHFSNKTLGQLIGELTGEYLVPYSADEDSSPPPDEPLENPKLSEFQFRFSMSMNEERHETLRAELAEIVLIRNELVHHFLERFNLNEVSGCDDAVRHLANVQQVVAQNFKRLKEWDKTRRSAAKQAVEFMQSDEFGSVLSYGVYPGLPIVWRDTTAVHLLFEAEEQLARDGWTDLKSAIGMMQQKRPDLGPRIYHCKTWRQLLKKSELFELKKMIHQTGSTSMLFRSC
;
A
#
# COMPACT_ATOMS: atom_id res chain seq x y z
N MET A 1 16.70 -42.63 -53.44
CA MET A 1 16.20 -43.12 -52.14
C MET A 1 16.73 -42.14 -51.10
N ASN A 2 15.80 -41.39 -50.50
CA ASN A 2 15.91 -40.44 -49.39
C ASN A 2 16.71 -39.14 -49.61
N ASP A 3 16.09 -38.22 -50.37
CA ASP A 3 16.13 -36.80 -50.04
C ASP A 3 14.91 -36.51 -49.15
N LEU A 4 15.10 -36.62 -47.83
CA LEU A 4 14.07 -36.37 -46.82
C LEU A 4 14.50 -35.15 -46.00
N GLY A 5 14.09 -33.96 -46.47
CA GLY A 5 13.53 -32.86 -45.68
C GLY A 5 14.12 -32.50 -44.30
N GLY A 6 15.42 -32.69 -44.05
CA GLY A 6 16.07 -32.21 -42.83
C GLY A 6 16.37 -30.71 -42.93
N GLU A 7 15.95 -29.91 -41.94
CA GLU A 7 16.43 -28.52 -41.81
C GLU A 7 17.97 -28.56 -41.75
N SER A 8 18.64 -27.76 -42.60
CA SER A 8 20.11 -27.62 -42.57
C SER A 8 20.57 -27.14 -41.19
N LEU A 9 21.74 -27.61 -40.75
CA LEU A 9 22.34 -27.18 -39.48
C LEU A 9 22.50 -25.65 -39.39
N GLU A 10 22.79 -24.99 -40.51
CA GLU A 10 22.86 -23.53 -40.59
C GLU A 10 21.49 -22.86 -40.37
N SER A 11 20.43 -23.46 -40.94
CA SER A 11 19.05 -23.00 -40.74
C SER A 11 18.63 -23.14 -39.28
N LEU A 12 18.98 -24.25 -38.63
CA LEU A 12 18.72 -24.49 -37.21
C LEU A 12 19.43 -23.47 -36.33
N ARG A 13 20.72 -23.19 -36.59
CA ARG A 13 21.49 -22.18 -35.85
C ARG A 13 20.89 -20.78 -35.97
N ALA A 14 20.54 -20.35 -37.18
CA ALA A 14 19.92 -19.03 -37.38
C ALA A 14 18.58 -18.89 -36.63
N LYS A 15 17.79 -19.97 -36.58
CA LYS A 15 16.54 -20.04 -35.80
C LYS A 15 16.80 -19.97 -34.30
N ILE A 16 17.83 -20.66 -33.81
CA ILE A 16 18.26 -20.63 -32.41
C ILE A 16 18.73 -19.22 -32.02
N GLU A 17 19.62 -18.59 -32.78
CA GLU A 17 20.11 -17.23 -32.53
C GLU A 17 18.97 -16.22 -32.44
N ARG A 18 18.02 -16.28 -33.39
CA ARG A 18 16.83 -15.44 -33.37
C ARG A 18 15.97 -15.68 -32.13
N SER A 19 15.69 -16.94 -31.82
CA SER A 19 14.82 -17.32 -30.69
C SER A 19 15.47 -17.00 -29.35
N PHE A 20 16.78 -17.18 -29.25
CA PHE A 20 17.61 -16.81 -28.10
C PHE A 20 17.55 -15.29 -27.85
N GLY A 21 17.78 -14.49 -28.89
CA GLY A 21 17.64 -13.03 -28.81
C GLY A 21 16.23 -12.59 -28.39
N GLN A 22 15.18 -13.26 -28.91
CA GLN A 22 13.81 -13.02 -28.49
C GLN A 22 13.59 -13.33 -27.00
N CYS A 23 14.08 -14.46 -26.50
CA CYS A 23 13.98 -14.83 -25.09
C CYS A 23 14.66 -13.79 -24.19
N LEU A 24 15.88 -13.36 -24.53
CA LEU A 24 16.59 -12.34 -23.76
C LEU A 24 15.84 -11.00 -23.73
N LEU A 25 15.32 -10.54 -24.87
CA LEU A 25 14.53 -9.30 -24.92
C LEU A 25 13.24 -9.41 -24.12
N GLN A 26 12.58 -10.58 -24.12
CA GLN A 26 11.38 -10.81 -23.32
C GLN A 26 11.71 -10.78 -21.82
N LEU A 27 12.79 -11.44 -21.38
CA LEU A 27 13.25 -11.40 -19.99
C LEU A 27 13.61 -9.98 -19.55
N GLN A 28 14.32 -9.21 -20.38
CA GLN A 28 14.62 -7.80 -20.08
C GLN A 28 13.35 -6.95 -19.96
N ARG A 29 12.39 -7.15 -20.87
CA ARG A 29 11.08 -6.46 -20.78
C ARG A 29 10.31 -6.86 -19.52
N TYR A 30 10.43 -8.11 -19.07
CA TYR A 30 9.78 -8.59 -17.86
C TYR A 30 10.41 -7.94 -16.63
N GLU A 31 11.74 -7.87 -16.58
CA GLU A 31 12.49 -7.13 -15.56
C GLU A 31 12.07 -5.66 -15.50
N LEU A 32 12.01 -4.96 -16.64
CA LEU A 32 11.53 -3.57 -16.72
C LEU A 32 10.07 -3.43 -16.26
N GLY A 33 9.23 -4.42 -16.55
CA GLY A 33 7.85 -4.49 -16.07
C GLY A 33 7.80 -4.58 -14.55
N LEU A 34 8.57 -5.49 -13.95
CA LEU A 34 8.66 -5.65 -12.50
C LEU A 34 9.17 -4.38 -11.80
N LYS A 35 10.19 -3.72 -12.36
CA LYS A 35 10.70 -2.44 -11.83
C LYS A 35 9.60 -1.39 -11.70
N ARG A 36 8.83 -1.20 -12.78
CA ARG A 36 7.71 -0.24 -12.81
C ARG A 36 6.58 -0.65 -11.88
N PHE A 37 6.31 -1.95 -11.78
CA PHE A 37 5.28 -2.46 -10.90
C PHE A 37 5.63 -2.19 -9.44
N LEU A 38 6.79 -2.65 -8.97
CA LEU A 38 7.26 -2.51 -7.59
C LEU A 38 7.50 -1.06 -7.17
N SER A 39 7.85 -0.16 -8.11
CA SER A 39 7.96 1.26 -7.80
C SER A 39 6.62 1.91 -7.47
N THR A 40 5.49 1.24 -7.74
CA THR A 40 4.13 1.77 -7.52
C THR A 40 3.30 0.97 -6.49
N THR A 41 3.92 -0.01 -5.83
CA THR A 41 3.25 -0.78 -4.76
C THR A 41 3.17 -0.03 -3.43
N VAL A 42 3.99 1.02 -3.26
CA VAL A 42 3.95 1.91 -2.09
C VAL A 42 3.88 3.35 -2.57
N ILE A 43 2.97 4.13 -2.00
CA ILE A 43 2.82 5.57 -2.22
C ILE A 43 2.90 6.21 -0.85
N ARG A 44 3.88 7.09 -0.63
CA ARG A 44 4.04 7.79 0.66
C ARG A 44 4.44 9.23 0.49
N GLY A 45 4.12 10.05 1.48
CA GLY A 45 4.59 11.41 1.62
C GLY A 45 3.50 12.37 2.06
N ASN A 46 3.76 13.65 1.82
CA ASN A 46 2.82 14.74 2.02
C ASN A 46 2.76 15.62 0.75
N THR A 47 2.16 16.80 0.84
CA THR A 47 2.03 17.73 -0.30
C THR A 47 3.36 18.18 -0.92
N GLU A 48 4.47 18.07 -0.19
CA GLU A 48 5.80 18.52 -0.61
C GLU A 48 6.71 17.33 -0.98
N THR A 49 6.57 16.19 -0.30
CA THR A 49 7.53 15.07 -0.41
C THR A 49 7.09 13.94 -1.34
N LEU A 50 5.81 13.89 -1.74
CA LEU A 50 5.26 12.78 -2.52
C LEU A 50 6.03 12.50 -3.82
N GLU A 51 6.31 13.52 -4.61
CA GLU A 51 7.02 13.36 -5.89
C GLU A 51 8.47 12.87 -5.68
N ALA A 52 9.16 13.44 -4.68
CA ALA A 52 10.51 13.04 -4.33
C ALA A 52 10.58 11.57 -3.86
N HIS A 53 9.63 11.13 -3.03
CA HIS A 53 9.55 9.73 -2.60
C HIS A 53 9.24 8.78 -3.77
N GLN A 54 8.37 9.17 -4.70
CA GLN A 54 8.09 8.38 -5.89
C GLN A 54 9.33 8.23 -6.78
N GLU A 55 10.08 9.32 -6.98
CA GLU A 55 11.30 9.27 -7.79
C GLU A 55 12.41 8.45 -7.12
N ALA A 56 12.59 8.61 -5.80
CA ALA A 56 13.50 7.77 -5.02
C ALA A 56 13.15 6.28 -5.13
N ARG A 57 11.85 5.94 -5.10
CA ARG A 57 11.40 4.55 -5.24
C ARG A 57 11.67 4.02 -6.66
N LYS A 58 11.46 4.82 -7.71
CA LYS A 58 11.85 4.43 -9.08
C LYS A 58 13.37 4.20 -9.20
N ALA A 59 14.17 5.10 -8.63
CA ALA A 59 15.63 4.99 -8.63
C ALA A 59 16.12 3.75 -7.86
N HIS A 60 15.46 3.39 -6.75
CA HIS A 60 15.77 2.19 -5.98
C HIS A 60 15.62 0.90 -6.80
N PHE A 61 14.60 0.81 -7.66
CA PHE A 61 14.37 -0.38 -8.49
C PHE A 61 15.10 -0.33 -9.85
N SER A 62 15.51 0.83 -10.35
CA SER A 62 16.10 0.97 -11.70
C SER A 62 17.33 0.09 -11.93
N ASN A 63 18.18 -0.05 -10.89
CA ASN A 63 19.44 -0.78 -10.94
C ASN A 63 19.34 -2.22 -10.41
N LYS A 64 18.16 -2.68 -9.97
CA LYS A 64 18.00 -4.05 -9.47
C LYS A 64 17.95 -5.07 -10.60
N THR A 65 18.55 -6.22 -10.37
CA THR A 65 18.49 -7.38 -11.26
C THR A 65 17.17 -8.13 -11.09
N LEU A 66 16.79 -8.95 -12.08
CA LEU A 66 15.62 -9.81 -11.99
C LEU A 66 15.55 -10.62 -10.69
N GLY A 67 16.66 -11.23 -10.25
CA GLY A 67 16.70 -12.00 -9.01
C GLY A 67 16.39 -11.17 -7.77
N GLN A 68 16.94 -9.96 -7.68
CA GLN A 68 16.64 -9.02 -6.60
C GLN A 68 15.16 -8.59 -6.66
N LEU A 69 14.63 -8.28 -7.83
CA LEU A 69 13.22 -7.89 -7.99
C LEU A 69 12.25 -9.01 -7.60
N ILE A 70 12.56 -10.26 -7.91
CA ILE A 70 11.76 -11.40 -7.46
C ILE A 70 11.80 -11.50 -5.93
N GLY A 71 12.96 -11.33 -5.31
CA GLY A 71 13.08 -11.27 -3.84
C GLY A 71 12.18 -10.20 -3.22
N GLU A 72 12.27 -8.96 -3.72
CA GLU A 72 11.43 -7.83 -3.29
C GLU A 72 9.93 -8.10 -3.52
N LEU A 73 9.56 -8.66 -4.67
CA LEU A 73 8.17 -9.01 -4.96
C LEU A 73 7.63 -10.04 -3.96
N THR A 74 8.41 -11.07 -3.64
CA THR A 74 8.00 -12.14 -2.70
C THR A 74 8.08 -11.74 -1.23
N GLY A 75 8.81 -10.67 -0.91
CA GLY A 75 8.96 -10.16 0.46
C GLY A 75 8.04 -8.98 0.79
N GLU A 76 7.82 -8.06 -0.16
CA GLU A 76 7.03 -6.84 0.08
C GLU A 76 5.59 -6.93 -0.43
N TYR A 77 5.38 -7.57 -1.59
CA TYR A 77 4.08 -7.55 -2.28
C TYR A 77 3.28 -8.83 -2.09
N LEU A 78 3.90 -9.99 -2.23
CA LEU A 78 3.28 -11.30 -2.00
C LEU A 78 3.53 -11.69 -0.54
N VAL A 79 2.51 -11.58 0.31
CA VAL A 79 2.68 -11.81 1.75
C VAL A 79 1.89 -13.05 2.17
N PRO A 80 2.44 -13.90 3.06
CA PRO A 80 1.65 -14.97 3.66
C PRO A 80 0.57 -14.37 4.57
N TYR A 81 -0.57 -15.03 4.64
CA TYR A 81 -1.65 -14.67 5.53
C TYR A 81 -1.29 -15.05 6.96
N SER A 82 -1.17 -14.04 7.82
CA SER A 82 -1.02 -14.18 9.27
C SER A 82 -2.33 -13.80 9.94
N ALA A 83 -2.89 -14.71 10.75
CA ALA A 83 -4.12 -14.44 11.51
C ALA A 83 -3.87 -13.52 12.73
N ASP A 84 -2.59 -13.34 13.11
CA ASP A 84 -2.14 -12.63 14.31
C ASP A 84 -1.62 -11.21 14.03
N GLU A 85 -1.71 -10.71 12.79
CA GLU A 85 -1.37 -9.32 12.53
C GLU A 85 -2.55 -8.40 12.85
N ASP A 86 -2.53 -7.85 14.05
CA ASP A 86 -2.70 -6.40 14.19
C ASP A 86 -1.60 -5.77 13.31
N SER A 87 -1.85 -5.64 11.99
CA SER A 87 -0.94 -5.07 11.01
C SER A 87 -0.82 -3.55 11.23
N SER A 88 -0.43 -3.13 12.42
CA SER A 88 0.20 -1.82 12.59
C SER A 88 1.54 -1.93 11.88
N PRO A 89 1.79 -1.18 10.79
CA PRO A 89 3.15 -1.11 10.26
C PRO A 89 4.10 -0.73 11.41
N PRO A 90 5.35 -1.22 11.40
CA PRO A 90 6.33 -0.76 12.37
C PRO A 90 6.32 0.77 12.36
N PRO A 91 6.38 1.43 13.54
CA PRO A 91 6.37 2.87 13.59
C PRO A 91 7.46 3.39 12.66
N ASP A 92 7.07 4.20 11.68
CA ASP A 92 8.02 4.89 10.82
C ASP A 92 9.03 5.63 11.72
N GLU A 93 10.27 5.77 11.25
CA GLU A 93 11.28 6.59 11.92
C GLU A 93 10.66 7.94 12.33
N PRO A 94 10.96 8.45 13.54
CA PRO A 94 10.29 9.63 14.07
C PRO A 94 10.38 10.79 13.08
N LEU A 95 9.21 11.34 12.70
CA LEU A 95 9.07 12.47 11.78
C LEU A 95 10.06 13.57 12.14
N GLU A 96 11.03 13.83 11.25
CA GLU A 96 11.99 14.92 11.41
C GLU A 96 11.30 16.29 11.49
N ASN A 97 10.05 16.38 10.99
CA ASN A 97 9.25 17.60 11.03
C ASN A 97 7.78 17.32 11.42
N PRO A 98 7.38 17.55 12.68
CA PRO A 98 6.03 17.23 13.19
C PRO A 98 4.91 18.15 12.68
N LYS A 99 5.16 18.98 11.65
CA LYS A 99 4.22 20.00 11.17
C LYS A 99 3.34 19.57 10.01
N LEU A 100 3.69 18.52 9.28
CA LEU A 100 2.92 18.05 8.13
C LEU A 100 2.46 16.62 8.35
N SER A 101 1.18 16.35 8.09
CA SER A 101 0.63 15.01 8.10
C SER A 101 1.18 14.22 6.91
N GLU A 102 1.83 13.10 7.19
CA GLU A 102 2.24 12.14 6.18
C GLU A 102 1.18 11.06 6.00
N PHE A 103 1.10 10.52 4.78
CA PHE A 103 0.28 9.36 4.49
C PHE A 103 1.11 8.28 3.80
N GLN A 104 0.66 7.04 3.93
CA GLN A 104 1.22 5.91 3.22
C GLN A 104 0.11 4.95 2.76
N PHE A 105 0.15 4.58 1.48
CA PHE A 105 -0.61 3.47 0.91
C PHE A 105 0.35 2.36 0.51
N ARG A 106 0.09 1.15 1.01
CA ARG A 106 0.81 -0.06 0.62
C ARG A 106 -0.19 -1.03 0.01
N PHE A 107 0.14 -1.53 -1.18
CA PHE A 107 -0.60 -2.59 -1.84
C PHE A 107 0.17 -3.89 -1.67
N SER A 108 -0.49 -4.91 -1.11
CA SER A 108 0.02 -6.28 -1.00
C SER A 108 -1.07 -7.27 -1.36
N MET A 109 -0.67 -8.49 -1.69
CA MET A 109 -1.54 -9.62 -1.94
C MET A 109 -1.26 -10.70 -0.91
N SER A 110 -2.21 -10.87 0.01
CA SER A 110 -2.15 -11.92 1.02
C SER A 110 -2.64 -13.25 0.46
N MET A 111 -1.96 -14.34 0.81
CA MET A 111 -2.31 -15.71 0.41
C MET A 111 -1.87 -16.70 1.48
N ASN A 112 -2.37 -17.93 1.47
CA ASN A 112 -1.89 -18.93 2.41
C ASN A 112 -0.40 -19.31 2.16
N GLU A 113 0.24 -19.89 3.17
CA GLU A 113 1.67 -20.24 3.15
C GLU A 113 2.03 -21.18 1.99
N GLU A 114 1.24 -22.23 1.78
CA GLU A 114 1.48 -23.20 0.70
C GLU A 114 1.48 -22.53 -0.68
N ARG A 115 0.54 -21.61 -0.92
CA ARG A 115 0.46 -20.87 -2.18
C ARG A 115 1.61 -19.88 -2.32
N HIS A 116 2.02 -19.24 -1.23
CA HIS A 116 3.16 -18.33 -1.21
C HIS A 116 4.45 -19.04 -1.62
N GLU A 117 4.77 -20.16 -0.98
CA GLU A 117 5.98 -20.94 -1.28
C GLU A 117 5.94 -21.54 -2.70
N THR A 118 4.78 -22.03 -3.15
CA THR A 118 4.62 -22.49 -4.53
C THR A 118 4.91 -21.37 -5.53
N LEU A 119 4.33 -20.19 -5.31
CA LEU A 119 4.49 -19.04 -6.20
C LEU A 119 5.93 -18.52 -6.17
N ARG A 120 6.59 -18.55 -5.02
CA ARG A 120 7.99 -18.20 -4.86
C ARG A 120 8.90 -19.12 -5.67
N ALA A 121 8.66 -20.43 -5.63
CA ALA A 121 9.40 -21.40 -6.43
C ALA A 121 9.19 -21.19 -7.94
N GLU A 122 7.95 -20.96 -8.38
CA GLU A 122 7.63 -20.63 -9.79
C GLU A 122 8.35 -19.34 -10.26
N LEU A 123 8.45 -18.32 -9.39
CA LEU A 123 9.15 -17.08 -9.71
C LEU A 123 10.68 -17.22 -9.64
N ALA A 124 11.21 -18.14 -8.84
CA ALA A 124 12.64 -18.45 -8.85
C ALA A 124 13.07 -19.09 -10.19
N GLU A 125 12.16 -19.82 -10.85
CA GLU A 125 12.42 -20.43 -12.16
C GLU A 125 12.84 -19.40 -13.22
N ILE A 126 12.20 -18.22 -13.26
CA ILE A 126 12.55 -17.20 -14.28
C ILE A 126 13.96 -16.62 -14.06
N VAL A 127 14.44 -16.61 -12.81
CA VAL A 127 15.81 -16.20 -12.47
C VAL A 127 16.81 -17.25 -12.95
N LEU A 128 16.50 -18.53 -12.72
CA LEU A 128 17.31 -19.65 -13.18
C LEU A 128 17.40 -19.68 -14.71
N ILE A 129 16.27 -19.50 -15.40
CA ILE A 129 16.21 -19.40 -16.88
C ILE A 129 17.09 -18.26 -17.37
N ARG A 130 16.97 -17.05 -16.78
CA ARG A 130 17.80 -15.91 -17.19
C ARG A 130 19.28 -16.22 -17.06
N ASN A 131 19.70 -16.83 -15.96
CA ASN A 131 21.10 -17.16 -15.72
C ASN A 131 21.60 -18.26 -16.65
N GLU A 132 20.77 -19.29 -16.89
CA GLU A 132 21.08 -20.37 -17.82
C GLU A 132 21.27 -19.85 -19.24
N LEU A 133 20.36 -19.02 -19.76
CA LEU A 133 20.50 -18.46 -21.10
C LEU A 133 21.77 -17.62 -21.25
N VAL A 134 22.13 -16.83 -20.23
CA VAL A 134 23.26 -15.90 -20.31
C VAL A 134 24.61 -16.59 -20.07
N HIS A 135 24.66 -17.61 -19.23
CA HIS A 135 25.92 -18.19 -18.75
C HIS A 135 26.16 -19.64 -19.19
N HIS A 136 25.12 -20.44 -19.40
CA HIS A 136 25.25 -21.89 -19.56
C HIS A 136 24.64 -22.45 -20.85
N PHE A 137 23.96 -21.63 -21.66
CA PHE A 137 23.24 -22.10 -22.84
C PHE A 137 24.14 -22.87 -23.83
N LEU A 138 25.32 -22.33 -24.15
CA LEU A 138 26.28 -22.96 -25.07
C LEU A 138 27.04 -24.14 -24.45
N GLU A 139 27.12 -24.22 -23.13
CA GLU A 139 27.69 -25.37 -22.43
C GLU A 139 26.70 -26.55 -22.43
N ARG A 140 25.40 -26.23 -22.38
CA ARG A 140 24.31 -27.21 -22.30
C ARG A 140 23.94 -27.80 -23.65
N PHE A 141 23.94 -27.00 -24.73
CA PHE A 141 23.49 -27.44 -26.04
C PHE A 141 24.63 -27.38 -27.06
N ASN A 142 25.02 -28.55 -27.60
CA ASN A 142 26.00 -28.62 -28.68
C ASN A 142 25.37 -28.20 -30.02
N LEU A 143 25.55 -26.94 -30.41
CA LEU A 143 25.01 -26.39 -31.65
C LEU A 143 25.73 -26.90 -32.92
N ASN A 144 26.70 -27.80 -32.79
CA ASN A 144 27.35 -28.49 -33.91
C ASN A 144 26.65 -29.80 -34.29
N GLU A 145 25.67 -30.24 -33.50
CA GLU A 145 24.90 -31.45 -33.75
C GLU A 145 23.43 -31.11 -33.99
N VAL A 146 22.78 -31.81 -34.92
CA VAL A 146 21.35 -31.61 -35.22
C VAL A 146 20.49 -31.88 -33.98
N SER A 147 20.80 -32.94 -33.22
CA SER A 147 20.13 -33.26 -31.95
C SER A 147 20.26 -32.13 -30.92
N GLY A 148 21.46 -31.57 -30.76
CA GLY A 148 21.70 -30.45 -29.84
C GLY A 148 20.97 -29.18 -30.26
N CYS A 149 20.87 -28.92 -31.57
CA CYS A 149 20.05 -27.84 -32.11
C CYS A 149 18.54 -28.06 -31.85
N ASP A 150 18.02 -29.27 -32.08
CA ASP A 150 16.61 -29.59 -31.83
C ASP A 150 16.24 -29.46 -30.35
N ASP A 151 17.12 -29.90 -29.45
CA ASP A 151 16.97 -29.73 -28.00
C ASP A 151 16.97 -28.24 -27.63
N ALA A 152 17.88 -27.44 -28.19
CA ALA A 152 17.94 -26.00 -27.96
C ALA A 152 16.68 -25.27 -28.45
N VAL A 153 16.17 -25.63 -29.64
CA VAL A 153 14.92 -25.05 -30.18
C VAL A 153 13.74 -25.36 -29.26
N ARG A 154 13.60 -26.61 -28.81
CA ARG A 154 12.54 -27.00 -27.87
C ARG A 154 12.65 -26.28 -26.54
N HIS A 155 13.87 -26.16 -26.00
CA HIS A 155 14.12 -25.45 -24.75
C HIS A 155 13.77 -23.96 -24.86
N LEU A 156 14.20 -23.28 -25.93
CA LEU A 156 13.87 -21.87 -26.16
C LEU A 156 12.37 -21.64 -26.33
N ALA A 157 11.64 -22.55 -26.99
CA ALA A 157 10.19 -22.49 -27.07
C ALA A 157 9.52 -22.59 -25.68
N ASN A 158 10.01 -23.50 -24.83
CA ASN A 158 9.53 -23.61 -23.44
C ASN A 158 9.81 -22.33 -22.63
N VAL A 159 11.02 -21.77 -22.76
CA VAL A 159 11.38 -20.50 -22.14
C VAL A 159 10.41 -19.38 -22.54
N GLN A 160 10.09 -19.25 -23.83
CA GLN A 160 9.12 -18.23 -24.30
C GLN A 160 7.75 -18.41 -23.64
N GLN A 161 7.30 -19.66 -23.47
CA GLN A 161 6.05 -19.96 -22.78
C GLN A 161 6.09 -19.56 -21.30
N VAL A 162 7.15 -19.92 -20.57
CA VAL A 162 7.32 -19.56 -19.15
C VAL A 162 7.35 -18.04 -18.96
N VAL A 163 8.09 -17.32 -19.80
CA VAL A 163 8.17 -15.86 -19.74
C VAL A 163 6.82 -15.22 -20.08
N ALA A 164 6.10 -15.73 -21.07
CA ALA A 164 4.76 -15.25 -21.43
C ALA A 164 3.75 -15.44 -20.29
N GLN A 165 3.78 -16.57 -19.58
CA GLN A 165 2.94 -16.83 -18.42
C GLN A 165 3.24 -15.84 -17.27
N ASN A 166 4.53 -15.61 -16.99
CA ASN A 166 4.96 -14.64 -15.99
C ASN A 166 4.52 -13.21 -16.33
N PHE A 167 4.58 -12.82 -17.61
CA PHE A 167 4.04 -11.54 -18.06
C PHE A 167 2.53 -11.42 -17.87
N LYS A 168 1.78 -12.49 -18.16
CA LYS A 168 0.33 -12.49 -17.96
C LYS A 168 0.00 -12.26 -16.49
N ARG A 169 0.68 -12.97 -15.60
CA ARG A 169 0.55 -12.83 -14.15
C ARG A 169 0.87 -11.40 -13.67
N LEU A 170 1.99 -10.83 -14.12
CA LEU A 170 2.36 -9.44 -13.79
C LEU A 170 1.31 -8.43 -14.25
N LYS A 171 0.73 -8.61 -15.44
CA LYS A 171 -0.35 -7.74 -15.95
C LYS A 171 -1.63 -7.86 -15.13
N GLU A 172 -1.97 -9.07 -14.69
CA GLU A 172 -3.11 -9.31 -13.81
C GLU A 172 -2.92 -8.63 -12.45
N TRP A 173 -1.73 -8.75 -11.85
CA TRP A 173 -1.40 -8.05 -10.61
C TRP A 173 -1.48 -6.53 -10.75
N ASP A 174 -0.91 -5.96 -11.81
CA ASP A 174 -1.01 -4.51 -12.07
C ASP A 174 -2.46 -4.06 -12.26
N LYS A 175 -3.29 -4.84 -12.95
CA LYS A 175 -4.71 -4.54 -13.13
C LYS A 175 -5.43 -4.51 -11.78
N THR A 176 -5.23 -5.52 -10.94
CA THR A 176 -5.85 -5.60 -9.61
C THR A 176 -5.40 -4.43 -8.73
N ARG A 177 -4.10 -4.14 -8.69
CA ARG A 177 -3.53 -3.00 -7.94
C ARG A 177 -4.15 -1.67 -8.39
N ARG A 178 -4.24 -1.41 -9.70
CA ARG A 178 -4.88 -0.19 -10.22
C ARG A 178 -6.36 -0.10 -9.86
N SER A 179 -7.08 -1.23 -9.86
CA SER A 179 -8.48 -1.27 -9.43
C SER A 179 -8.63 -0.97 -7.94
N ALA A 180 -7.74 -1.48 -7.10
CA ALA A 180 -7.71 -1.17 -5.67
C ALA A 180 -7.39 0.30 -5.42
N ALA A 181 -6.39 0.85 -6.13
CA ALA A 181 -6.04 2.26 -6.05
C ALA A 181 -7.22 3.18 -6.45
N LYS A 182 -7.96 2.82 -7.50
CA LYS A 182 -9.15 3.58 -7.93
C LYS A 182 -10.23 3.61 -6.85
N GLN A 183 -10.54 2.46 -6.23
CA GLN A 183 -11.51 2.38 -5.14
C GLN A 183 -11.05 3.16 -3.90
N ALA A 184 -9.76 3.10 -3.57
CA ALA A 184 -9.21 3.88 -2.46
C ALA A 184 -9.36 5.39 -2.69
N VAL A 185 -9.08 5.87 -3.91
CA VAL A 185 -9.29 7.28 -4.29
C VAL A 185 -10.77 7.66 -4.22
N GLU A 186 -11.67 6.82 -4.74
CA GLU A 186 -13.12 7.05 -4.67
C GLU A 186 -13.60 7.14 -3.20
N PHE A 187 -13.09 6.28 -2.32
CA PHE A 187 -13.40 6.34 -0.89
C PHE A 187 -12.85 7.61 -0.23
N MET A 188 -11.61 8.01 -0.50
CA MET A 188 -11.03 9.23 0.08
C MET A 188 -11.74 10.51 -0.38
N GLN A 189 -12.35 10.48 -1.56
CA GLN A 189 -13.15 11.59 -2.08
C GLN A 189 -14.59 11.60 -1.55
N SER A 190 -15.00 10.59 -0.78
CA SER A 190 -16.35 10.49 -0.24
C SER A 190 -16.55 11.41 0.97
N ASP A 191 -17.80 11.87 1.15
CA ASP A 191 -18.22 12.60 2.36
C ASP A 191 -18.06 11.73 3.62
N GLU A 192 -18.13 10.41 3.47
CA GLU A 192 -17.94 9.45 4.56
C GLU A 192 -16.53 9.55 5.14
N PHE A 193 -15.51 9.46 4.29
CA PHE A 193 -14.12 9.61 4.70
C PHE A 193 -13.85 11.01 5.26
N GLY A 194 -14.41 12.06 4.63
CA GLY A 194 -14.32 13.42 5.13
C GLY A 194 -14.89 13.59 6.54
N SER A 195 -16.02 12.94 6.84
CA SER A 195 -16.65 12.94 8.17
C SER A 195 -15.79 12.23 9.21
N VAL A 196 -15.24 11.06 8.87
CA VAL A 196 -14.34 10.31 9.75
C VAL A 196 -13.11 11.15 10.08
N LEU A 197 -12.43 11.68 9.06
CA LEU A 197 -11.20 12.44 9.24
C LEU A 197 -11.43 13.76 10.00
N SER A 198 -12.53 14.47 9.72
CA SER A 198 -12.75 15.82 10.25
C SER A 198 -13.43 15.84 11.62
N TYR A 199 -14.25 14.83 11.92
CA TYR A 199 -15.13 14.81 13.09
C TYR A 199 -15.02 13.55 13.94
N GLY A 200 -14.37 12.49 13.45
CA GLY A 200 -14.30 11.19 14.11
C GLY A 200 -15.65 10.46 14.11
N VAL A 201 -16.46 10.64 13.06
CA VAL A 201 -17.78 10.03 12.94
C VAL A 201 -17.86 9.20 11.66
N TYR A 202 -18.18 7.92 11.82
CA TYR A 202 -18.55 7.01 10.74
C TYR A 202 -20.06 7.12 10.46
N PRO A 203 -20.48 7.68 9.31
CA PRO A 203 -21.89 7.77 8.95
C PRO A 203 -22.60 6.41 9.00
N GLY A 204 -23.79 6.38 9.61
CA GLY A 204 -24.60 5.16 9.73
C GLY A 204 -24.18 4.19 10.83
N LEU A 205 -23.06 4.43 11.51
CA LEU A 205 -22.62 3.65 12.67
C LEU A 205 -22.83 4.42 13.99
N PRO A 206 -22.94 3.71 15.12
CA PRO A 206 -22.93 4.35 16.44
C PRO A 206 -21.65 5.19 16.65
N ILE A 207 -21.79 6.31 17.35
CA ILE A 207 -20.66 7.21 17.63
C ILE A 207 -19.77 6.58 18.69
N VAL A 208 -18.49 6.40 18.35
CA VAL A 208 -17.43 6.07 19.31
C VAL A 208 -16.90 7.39 19.89
N TRP A 209 -17.47 7.82 21.02
CA TRP A 209 -17.25 9.17 21.56
C TRP A 209 -15.78 9.53 21.78
N ARG A 210 -14.96 8.59 22.24
CA ARG A 210 -13.54 8.81 22.51
C ARG A 210 -12.75 9.23 21.27
N ASP A 211 -13.18 8.81 20.09
CA ASP A 211 -12.49 9.06 18.82
C ASP A 211 -13.01 10.33 18.14
N THR A 212 -14.02 11.00 18.72
CA THR A 212 -14.60 12.20 18.13
C THR A 212 -13.72 13.42 18.35
N THR A 213 -13.59 14.25 17.32
CA THR A 213 -12.84 15.51 17.41
C THR A 213 -13.36 16.43 18.51
N ALA A 214 -14.68 16.47 18.71
CA ALA A 214 -15.29 17.23 19.80
C ALA A 214 -14.80 16.81 21.19
N VAL A 215 -14.72 15.50 21.46
CA VAL A 215 -14.25 14.99 22.74
C VAL A 215 -12.76 15.26 22.95
N HIS A 216 -11.93 15.06 21.92
CA HIS A 216 -10.51 15.41 22.00
C HIS A 216 -10.28 16.88 22.34
N LEU A 217 -11.00 17.79 21.67
CA LEU A 217 -10.89 19.22 21.96
C LEU A 217 -11.47 19.63 23.31
N LEU A 218 -12.43 18.87 23.85
CA LEU A 218 -12.95 19.09 25.22
C LEU A 218 -11.93 18.68 26.27
N PHE A 219 -11.22 17.56 26.09
CA PHE A 219 -10.09 17.18 26.95
C PHE A 219 -8.96 18.23 26.87
N GLU A 220 -8.61 18.68 25.66
CA GLU A 220 -7.61 19.74 25.50
C GLU A 220 -8.04 21.06 26.19
N ALA A 221 -9.32 21.42 26.09
CA ALA A 221 -9.86 22.60 26.77
C ALA A 221 -9.77 22.46 28.29
N GLU A 222 -9.99 21.26 28.81
CA GLU A 222 -9.83 20.98 30.24
C GLU A 222 -8.38 21.15 30.69
N GLU A 223 -7.42 20.58 29.96
CA GLU A 223 -5.99 20.74 30.25
C GLU A 223 -5.56 22.22 30.27
N GLN A 224 -6.12 23.04 29.38
CA GLN A 224 -5.70 24.43 29.20
C GLN A 224 -6.46 25.43 30.09
N LEU A 225 -7.73 25.16 30.42
CA LEU A 225 -8.63 26.15 31.01
C LEU A 225 -9.16 25.76 32.38
N ALA A 226 -8.90 24.55 32.88
CA ALA A 226 -9.40 24.10 34.18
C ALA A 226 -8.92 25.01 35.32
N ARG A 227 -9.84 25.30 36.24
CA ARG A 227 -9.56 25.98 37.52
C ARG A 227 -10.19 25.14 38.63
N ASP A 228 -9.38 24.80 39.63
CA ASP A 228 -9.79 23.92 40.73
C ASP A 228 -10.39 22.58 40.24
N GLY A 229 -9.84 22.04 39.14
CA GLY A 229 -10.28 20.77 38.54
C GLY A 229 -11.62 20.84 37.81
N TRP A 230 -12.11 22.04 37.45
CA TRP A 230 -13.32 22.24 36.67
C TRP A 230 -13.12 23.27 35.55
N THR A 231 -13.73 23.02 34.40
CA THR A 231 -13.62 23.88 33.22
C THR A 231 -14.96 24.52 32.88
N ASP A 232 -14.99 25.83 32.68
CA ASP A 232 -16.20 26.53 32.24
C ASP A 232 -16.53 26.16 30.78
N LEU A 233 -17.72 25.61 30.57
CA LEU A 233 -18.15 25.11 29.26
C LEU A 233 -18.22 26.22 28.21
N LYS A 234 -18.56 27.46 28.58
CA LYS A 234 -18.64 28.57 27.61
C LYS A 234 -17.25 28.95 27.13
N SER A 235 -16.27 28.99 28.03
CA SER A 235 -14.87 29.22 27.66
C SER A 235 -14.31 28.12 26.78
N ALA A 236 -14.56 26.85 27.11
CA ALA A 236 -14.16 25.72 26.28
C ALA A 236 -14.75 25.79 24.87
N ILE A 237 -16.06 26.07 24.74
CA ILE A 237 -16.71 26.25 23.43
C ILE A 237 -16.06 27.39 22.63
N GLY A 238 -15.73 28.51 23.29
CA GLY A 238 -15.05 29.63 22.63
C GLY A 238 -13.67 29.23 22.06
N MET A 239 -12.88 28.50 22.84
CA MET A 239 -11.59 27.95 22.39
C MET A 239 -11.77 26.99 21.22
N MET A 240 -12.73 26.05 21.33
CA MET A 240 -13.02 25.08 20.28
C MET A 240 -13.43 25.76 18.98
N GLN A 241 -14.31 26.76 19.03
CA GLN A 241 -14.77 27.51 17.86
C GLN A 241 -13.66 28.35 17.21
N GLN A 242 -12.68 28.81 17.99
CA GLN A 242 -11.51 29.48 17.42
C GLN A 242 -10.62 28.52 16.62
N LYS A 243 -10.46 27.27 17.09
CA LYS A 243 -9.67 26.24 16.39
C LYS A 243 -10.42 25.58 15.24
N ARG A 244 -11.71 25.30 15.43
CA ARG A 244 -12.59 24.57 14.51
C ARG A 244 -13.98 25.24 14.46
N PRO A 245 -14.13 26.32 13.67
CA PRO A 245 -15.39 27.06 13.56
C PRO A 245 -16.56 26.22 13.00
N ASP A 246 -16.23 25.20 12.21
CA ASP A 246 -17.15 24.26 11.59
C ASP A 246 -17.73 23.23 12.58
N LEU A 247 -17.05 23.02 13.72
CA LEU A 247 -17.40 21.98 14.67
C LEU A 247 -18.57 22.41 15.57
N GLY A 248 -19.60 21.55 15.63
CA GLY A 248 -20.76 21.78 16.48
C GLY A 248 -21.44 20.50 16.94
N PRO A 249 -22.28 20.58 17.99
CA PRO A 249 -22.90 19.39 18.59
C PRO A 249 -23.87 18.69 17.63
N ARG A 250 -24.40 19.40 16.63
CA ARG A 250 -25.36 18.82 15.66
C ARG A 250 -24.74 17.76 14.76
N ILE A 251 -23.43 17.84 14.50
CA ILE A 251 -22.67 16.83 13.75
C ILE A 251 -22.80 15.47 14.45
N TYR A 252 -22.82 15.48 15.79
CA TYR A 252 -22.93 14.30 16.65
C TYR A 252 -24.37 14.00 17.08
N HIS A 253 -25.37 14.45 16.30
CA HIS A 253 -26.80 14.30 16.59
C HIS A 253 -27.21 14.82 17.99
N CYS A 254 -26.53 15.88 18.45
CA CYS A 254 -26.82 16.58 19.70
C CYS A 254 -27.30 18.01 19.43
N LYS A 255 -28.33 18.45 20.15
CA LYS A 255 -28.86 19.82 20.03
C LYS A 255 -27.96 20.86 20.70
N THR A 256 -27.22 20.45 21.74
CA THR A 256 -26.38 21.35 22.57
C THR A 256 -25.11 20.64 23.02
N TRP A 257 -24.05 21.39 23.33
CA TRP A 257 -22.81 20.87 23.92
C TRP A 257 -23.04 20.13 25.25
N ARG A 258 -23.98 20.62 26.07
CA ARG A 258 -24.41 19.91 27.29
C ARG A 258 -24.96 18.52 26.99
N GLN A 259 -25.75 18.39 25.92
CA GLN A 259 -26.30 17.09 25.53
C GLN A 259 -25.20 16.15 25.04
N LEU A 260 -24.21 16.68 24.31
CA LEU A 260 -23.04 15.92 23.87
C LEU A 260 -22.25 15.37 25.06
N LEU A 261 -21.87 16.23 26.01
CA LEU A 261 -21.14 15.83 27.23
C LEU A 261 -21.88 14.70 27.98
N LYS A 262 -23.19 14.84 28.16
CA LYS A 262 -24.01 13.80 28.79
C LYS A 262 -24.04 12.49 28.00
N LYS A 263 -24.23 12.54 26.68
CA LYS A 263 -24.29 11.34 25.84
C LYS A 263 -22.94 10.65 25.70
N SER A 264 -21.85 11.40 25.82
CA SER A 264 -20.50 10.84 25.76
C SER A 264 -20.16 10.00 26.98
N GLU A 265 -20.75 10.32 28.14
CA GLU A 265 -20.45 9.70 29.44
C GLU A 265 -18.97 9.80 29.88
N LEU A 266 -18.18 10.64 29.20
CA LEU A 266 -16.76 10.87 29.48
C LEU A 266 -16.50 12.05 30.42
N PHE A 267 -17.55 12.81 30.77
CA PHE A 267 -17.42 14.04 31.54
C PHE A 267 -18.51 14.17 32.60
N GLU A 268 -18.12 14.64 33.78
CA GLU A 268 -19.04 15.08 34.83
C GLU A 268 -19.48 16.53 34.59
N LEU A 269 -20.70 16.88 35.00
CA LEU A 269 -21.26 18.22 34.83
C LEU A 269 -21.68 18.83 36.17
N LYS A 270 -21.27 20.08 36.42
CA LYS A 270 -21.65 20.85 37.60
C LYS A 270 -22.24 22.21 37.22
N LYS A 271 -23.35 22.59 37.86
CA LYS A 271 -23.95 23.92 37.71
C LYS A 271 -23.35 24.84 38.79
N MET A 272 -22.82 25.99 38.39
CA MET A 272 -22.34 27.02 39.31
C MET A 272 -23.23 28.26 39.20
N ILE A 273 -23.66 28.79 40.35
CA ILE A 273 -24.43 30.03 40.43
C ILE A 273 -23.49 31.10 40.97
N HIS A 274 -23.29 32.17 40.21
CA HIS A 274 -22.45 33.30 40.60
C HIS A 274 -23.23 34.23 41.51
N GLN A 275 -22.51 35.03 42.32
CA GLN A 275 -23.10 36.03 43.23
C GLN A 275 -23.96 37.07 42.48
N THR A 276 -23.73 37.25 41.18
CA THR A 276 -24.52 38.11 40.28
C THR A 276 -25.85 37.49 39.84
N GLY A 277 -26.19 36.28 40.27
CA GLY A 277 -27.37 35.52 39.85
C GLY A 277 -27.22 34.79 38.51
N SER A 278 -26.12 35.04 37.78
CA SER A 278 -25.81 34.31 36.54
C SER A 278 -25.40 32.86 36.81
N THR A 279 -25.68 31.97 35.86
CA THR A 279 -25.33 30.55 35.96
C THR A 279 -24.25 30.18 34.95
N SER A 280 -23.20 29.50 35.39
CA SER A 280 -22.23 28.81 34.54
C SER A 280 -22.41 27.29 34.60
N MET A 281 -22.05 26.61 33.52
CA MET A 281 -21.94 25.16 33.47
C MET A 281 -20.47 24.79 33.44
N LEU A 282 -20.05 23.95 34.38
CA LEU A 282 -18.70 23.45 34.48
C LEU A 282 -18.68 21.97 34.11
N PHE A 283 -17.56 21.50 33.56
CA PHE A 283 -17.32 20.09 33.29
C PHE A 283 -15.90 19.68 33.73
N ARG A 284 -15.70 18.38 33.91
CA ARG A 284 -14.38 17.74 34.08
C ARG A 284 -14.43 16.30 33.55
N SER A 285 -13.31 15.74 33.14
CA SER A 285 -13.21 14.35 32.71
C SER A 285 -13.53 13.39 33.85
N CYS A 286 -14.22 12.30 33.54
CA CYS A 286 -14.47 11.18 34.46
C CYS A 286 -13.21 10.34 34.71
#